data_AF-G4CM07-F1
#
_entry.id   AF-G4CM07-F1
#
_cell.length_a   1.000
_cell.length_b   1.000
_cell.length_c   1.000
_cell.angle_alpha   90.00
_cell.angle_beta   90.00
_cell.angle_gamma   90.00
#
_symmetry.space_group_name_H-M   'P 1'
#
loop_
_entity.id
_entity.type
_entity.pdbx_description
1 polymer ?
#
loop_
_entity_poly.entity_id
_entity_poly.type
_entity_poly.pdbx_seq_one_letter_code
_entity_poly.pdbx_strand_id
1 'polypeptide(L)'
;MMSEYQWIGINGSESRNPENNYFQTNKQLLEVTGQVAPGAQDVKITAYYSVIKANNEVVEQSYSLPVRNTDIKEDGSFSAYIQALGANKGEIRIELEAADASGNSIITKMSGQINGNNQALEILSDGEAIQPNDKGAWHSYSKDIEIRGKVEPGSGAAYLKIDHKERISLRDLIDENGNFTYKLDGIKAGNHSVWLESMDADKNIATTIYDFSVGRRPGGVVLIDEDENVWTAKGKEISGKLFQEMFHESFDQPPYLNSVRINDQHVPLDRAHEIEGVGTLTINTNGSYTFAPQEGFTGLVPDIVYNSTNKIRSHSPLAAGPDFDRSILSIRVNDTEDSPYTYQLKTGDNSRGESADLHGNMGKDVLIGDNQNSAEIEINGEKIIYTVQATDDTLSGNNGNDILFGDNISTARLGFTAEDGGNAFQALKTYVEKELGSSSDGAVRYFIEENWEKLIDSSRNGGNDFLRGEAGNDILIGGSGDDKLHGGQGKDSYVFVTNSDSGQDTIINFNFEQDKLVFTELLDPEKHALEWDQHNQILHFTGTQDGYAYQNSIKFEGIKSDIELDDILKIQEVLG
;
A
#
# COMPACT_ATOMS: atom_id res chain seq x y z
N MET A 1 -25.54 -24.40 57.89
CA MET A 1 -24.44 -23.74 58.61
C MET A 1 -23.16 -24.12 57.90
N MET A 2 -22.43 -23.14 57.38
CA MET A 2 -21.13 -23.36 56.71
C MET A 2 -20.16 -24.03 57.68
N SER A 3 -19.26 -24.91 57.22
CA SER A 3 -18.35 -25.62 58.13
C SER A 3 -17.42 -24.61 58.82
N GLU A 4 -17.25 -24.71 60.14
CA GLU A 4 -16.33 -23.84 60.89
C GLU A 4 -14.86 -24.03 60.49
N TYR A 5 -14.57 -25.04 59.65
CA TYR A 5 -13.22 -25.52 59.38
C TYR A 5 -12.69 -25.17 57.98
N GLN A 6 -13.54 -24.76 57.01
CA GLN A 6 -13.06 -24.44 55.65
C GLN A 6 -13.62 -23.12 55.12
N TRP A 7 -12.72 -22.18 54.81
CA TRP A 7 -13.06 -20.88 54.22
C TRP A 7 -11.95 -20.39 53.29
N ILE A 8 -12.30 -19.44 52.42
CA ILE A 8 -11.37 -18.79 51.50
C ILE A 8 -11.53 -17.27 51.57
N GLY A 9 -10.45 -16.54 51.44
CA GLY A 9 -10.41 -15.10 51.30
C GLY A 9 -9.57 -14.67 50.11
N ILE A 10 -9.95 -13.55 49.50
CA ILE A 10 -9.32 -12.99 48.31
C ILE A 10 -9.04 -11.51 48.56
N ASN A 11 -7.76 -11.11 48.48
CA ASN A 11 -7.31 -9.73 48.63
C ASN A 11 -7.92 -9.01 49.86
N GLY A 12 -8.05 -9.72 50.99
CA GLY A 12 -8.62 -9.21 52.25
C GLY A 12 -10.14 -9.34 52.42
N SER A 13 -10.88 -9.77 51.40
CA SER A 13 -12.29 -10.18 51.53
C SER A 13 -12.37 -11.65 51.93
N GLU A 14 -13.36 -12.08 52.72
CA GLU A 14 -13.43 -13.47 53.20
C GLU A 14 -14.84 -14.07 53.08
N SER A 15 -14.91 -15.34 52.69
CA SER A 15 -16.17 -16.08 52.51
C SER A 15 -16.95 -16.34 53.80
N ARG A 16 -16.32 -16.11 54.97
CA ARG A 16 -16.96 -16.24 56.29
C ARG A 16 -17.93 -15.11 56.61
N ASN A 17 -17.75 -13.96 55.99
CA ASN A 17 -18.62 -12.81 56.20
C ASN A 17 -19.69 -12.78 55.10
N PRO A 18 -20.98 -13.00 55.42
CA PRO A 18 -22.06 -12.97 54.44
C PRO A 18 -22.17 -11.65 53.68
N GLU A 19 -21.68 -10.53 54.27
CA GLU A 19 -21.65 -9.22 53.62
C GLU A 19 -20.46 -9.04 52.65
N ASN A 20 -19.43 -9.89 52.72
CA ASN A 20 -18.19 -9.83 51.91
C ASN A 20 -17.88 -11.15 51.15
N ASN A 21 -18.89 -11.99 50.88
CA ASN A 21 -18.72 -13.23 50.10
C ASN A 21 -18.55 -12.98 48.58
N TYR A 22 -18.42 -11.71 48.21
CA TYR A 22 -18.13 -11.18 46.89
C TYR A 22 -17.00 -10.16 47.01
N PHE A 23 -15.96 -10.26 46.17
CA PHE A 23 -14.84 -9.31 46.17
C PHE A 23 -14.81 -8.46 44.90
N GLN A 24 -14.30 -7.24 44.99
CA GLN A 24 -13.96 -6.43 43.82
C GLN A 24 -12.48 -6.09 43.87
N THR A 25 -11.79 -6.27 42.75
CA THR A 25 -10.36 -5.95 42.68
C THR A 25 -9.97 -5.46 41.30
N ASN A 26 -8.99 -4.57 41.28
CA ASN A 26 -8.27 -4.12 40.09
C ASN A 26 -6.99 -4.95 39.85
N LYS A 27 -6.70 -5.97 40.65
CA LYS A 27 -5.46 -6.77 40.53
C LYS A 27 -5.73 -8.10 39.84
N GLN A 28 -4.92 -8.46 38.84
CA GLN A 28 -4.94 -9.79 38.21
C GLN A 28 -4.16 -10.86 38.99
N LEU A 29 -3.23 -10.46 39.86
CA LEU A 29 -2.61 -11.35 40.84
C LEU A 29 -3.43 -11.33 42.14
N LEU A 30 -4.12 -12.43 42.41
CA LEU A 30 -4.98 -12.60 43.57
C LEU A 30 -4.22 -13.27 44.70
N GLU A 31 -4.15 -12.59 45.85
CA GLU A 31 -3.74 -13.22 47.09
C GLU A 31 -4.93 -14.01 47.64
N VAL A 32 -4.75 -15.33 47.75
CA VAL A 32 -5.73 -16.27 48.28
C VAL A 32 -5.29 -16.68 49.67
N THR A 33 -6.06 -16.31 50.68
CA THR A 33 -5.92 -16.82 52.04
C THR A 33 -7.01 -17.84 52.32
N GLY A 34 -6.78 -18.76 53.24
CA GLY A 34 -7.84 -19.69 53.60
C GLY A 34 -7.49 -20.62 54.75
N GLN A 35 -8.46 -21.46 55.09
CA GLN A 35 -8.36 -22.50 56.09
C GLN A 35 -8.98 -23.77 55.54
N VAL A 36 -8.36 -24.91 55.84
CA VAL A 36 -8.92 -26.25 55.66
C VAL A 36 -8.90 -26.99 57.00
N ALA A 37 -9.58 -28.13 57.08
CA ALA A 37 -9.50 -28.98 58.27
C ALA A 37 -8.06 -29.45 58.52
N PRO A 38 -7.60 -29.53 59.79
CA PRO A 38 -6.29 -30.09 60.10
C PRO A 38 -6.12 -31.51 59.54
N GLY A 39 -5.03 -31.74 58.82
CA GLY A 39 -4.76 -33.02 58.17
C GLY A 39 -5.52 -33.26 56.86
N ALA A 40 -6.17 -32.24 56.30
CA ALA A 40 -6.75 -32.30 54.97
C ALA A 40 -5.69 -32.65 53.90
N GLN A 41 -6.12 -33.40 52.89
CA GLN A 41 -5.29 -33.80 51.76
C GLN A 41 -5.85 -33.19 50.47
N ASP A 42 -5.06 -33.24 49.39
CA ASP A 42 -5.46 -32.79 48.06
C ASP A 42 -6.05 -31.37 48.01
N VAL A 43 -5.47 -30.46 48.81
CA VAL A 43 -5.92 -29.06 48.86
C VAL A 43 -5.59 -28.38 47.54
N LYS A 44 -6.63 -27.90 46.86
CA LYS A 44 -6.55 -27.34 45.51
C LYS A 44 -7.40 -26.09 45.42
N ILE A 45 -6.84 -25.05 44.82
CA ILE A 45 -7.59 -23.83 44.51
C ILE A 45 -7.77 -23.78 43.00
N THR A 46 -9.00 -23.58 42.54
CA THR A 46 -9.32 -23.43 41.12
C THR A 46 -10.00 -22.09 40.89
N ALA A 47 -9.43 -21.27 40.02
CA ALA A 47 -10.05 -20.05 39.52
C ALA A 47 -10.72 -20.34 38.19
N TYR A 48 -11.94 -19.86 38.00
CA TYR A 48 -12.71 -19.90 36.76
C TYR A 48 -12.97 -18.46 36.32
N TYR A 49 -12.58 -18.13 35.10
CA TYR A 49 -12.70 -16.78 34.55
C TYR A 49 -12.96 -16.83 33.04
N SER A 50 -13.59 -15.80 32.50
CA SER A 50 -13.84 -15.69 31.06
C SER A 50 -12.66 -15.01 30.35
N VAL A 51 -12.24 -15.55 29.21
CA VAL A 51 -11.27 -14.95 28.29
C VAL A 51 -11.95 -14.74 26.95
N ILE A 52 -11.69 -13.61 26.30
CA ILE A 52 -12.15 -13.35 24.94
C ILE A 52 -11.02 -13.80 24.00
N LYS A 53 -11.31 -14.77 23.13
CA LYS A 53 -10.36 -15.22 22.10
C LYS A 53 -10.29 -14.22 20.95
N ALA A 54 -9.28 -14.39 20.08
CA ALA A 54 -9.05 -13.54 18.90
C ALA A 54 -10.26 -13.40 17.94
N ASN A 55 -11.23 -14.32 18.00
CA ASN A 55 -12.47 -14.31 17.21
C ASN A 55 -13.68 -13.72 17.97
N ASN A 56 -13.46 -12.96 19.06
CA ASN A 56 -14.51 -12.47 19.97
C ASN A 56 -15.34 -13.56 20.68
N GLU A 57 -14.92 -14.83 20.64
CA GLU A 57 -15.55 -15.89 21.40
C GLU A 57 -15.21 -15.77 22.89
N VAL A 58 -16.23 -15.69 23.75
CA VAL A 58 -16.07 -15.71 25.20
C VAL A 58 -15.95 -17.17 25.65
N VAL A 59 -14.80 -17.54 26.21
CA VAL A 59 -14.53 -18.91 26.67
C VAL A 59 -14.20 -18.89 28.15
N GLU A 60 -14.86 -19.77 28.92
CA GLU A 60 -14.52 -20.01 30.32
C GLU A 60 -13.22 -20.81 30.39
N GLN A 61 -12.21 -20.24 31.03
CA GLN A 61 -10.96 -20.91 31.36
C GLN A 61 -10.90 -21.17 32.86
N SER A 62 -10.13 -22.19 33.23
CA SER A 62 -9.83 -22.46 34.63
C SER A 62 -8.35 -22.65 34.86
N TYR A 63 -7.83 -22.05 35.93
CA TYR A 63 -6.48 -22.28 36.41
C TYR A 63 -6.54 -22.94 37.78
N SER A 64 -5.89 -24.09 37.92
CA SER A 64 -5.85 -24.86 39.16
C SER A 64 -4.45 -24.86 39.75
N LEU A 65 -4.35 -24.50 41.03
CA LEU A 65 -3.11 -24.53 41.80
C LEU A 65 -3.25 -25.51 42.98
N PRO A 66 -2.45 -26.59 43.05
CA PRO A 66 -2.36 -27.37 44.27
C PRO A 66 -1.66 -26.55 45.37
N VAL A 67 -2.24 -26.52 46.57
CA VAL A 67 -1.59 -25.94 47.75
C VAL A 67 -0.70 -27.03 48.34
N ARG A 68 0.62 -26.82 48.32
CA ARG A 68 1.55 -27.82 48.83
C ARG A 68 1.32 -28.00 50.33
N ASN A 69 1.43 -29.24 50.83
CA ASN A 69 1.30 -29.52 52.27
C ASN A 69 2.28 -28.72 53.14
N THR A 70 3.42 -28.27 52.59
CA THR A 70 4.38 -27.40 53.29
C THR A 70 3.91 -25.96 53.47
N ASP A 71 2.95 -25.53 52.65
CA ASP A 71 2.41 -24.17 52.63
C ASP A 71 1.13 -24.06 53.50
N ILE A 72 0.67 -25.20 54.05
CA ILE A 72 -0.44 -25.31 54.99
C ILE A 72 0.14 -25.47 56.40
N LYS A 73 -0.23 -24.58 57.32
CA LYS A 73 0.21 -24.64 58.71
C LYS A 73 -0.49 -25.77 59.47
N GLU A 74 0.04 -26.14 60.65
CA GLU A 74 -0.55 -27.18 61.51
C GLU A 74 -2.03 -26.93 61.86
N ASP A 75 -2.43 -25.65 61.94
CA ASP A 75 -3.82 -25.27 62.20
C ASP A 75 -4.73 -25.40 60.97
N GLY A 76 -4.17 -25.61 59.77
CA GLY A 76 -4.89 -25.69 58.50
C GLY A 76 -4.94 -24.38 57.71
N SER A 77 -4.30 -23.30 58.18
CA SER A 77 -4.26 -22.02 57.47
C SER A 77 -3.21 -22.01 56.36
N PHE A 78 -3.50 -21.31 55.27
CA PHE A 78 -2.59 -21.16 54.12
C PHE A 78 -2.69 -19.78 53.46
N SER A 79 -1.68 -19.44 52.67
CA SER A 79 -1.69 -18.33 51.71
C SER A 79 -1.11 -18.82 50.39
N ALA A 80 -1.74 -18.44 49.29
CA ALA A 80 -1.34 -18.77 47.93
C ALA A 80 -1.58 -17.58 47.01
N TYR A 81 -0.97 -17.59 45.84
CA TYR A 81 -1.18 -16.58 44.82
C TYR A 81 -1.70 -17.23 43.55
N ILE A 82 -2.80 -16.71 43.03
CA ILE A 82 -3.35 -17.12 41.74
C ILE A 82 -3.22 -15.96 40.77
N GLN A 83 -2.62 -16.23 39.62
CA GLN A 83 -2.55 -15.27 38.53
C GLN A 83 -3.70 -15.53 37.55
N ALA A 84 -4.70 -14.65 37.52
CA ALA A 84 -5.78 -14.67 36.55
C ALA A 84 -5.31 -14.01 35.23
N LEU A 85 -4.27 -14.59 34.62
CA LEU A 85 -3.67 -14.13 33.37
C LEU A 85 -4.74 -14.03 32.27
N GLY A 86 -4.86 -12.85 31.65
CA GLY A 86 -5.75 -12.65 30.50
C GLY A 86 -7.24 -12.56 30.82
N ALA A 87 -7.62 -12.45 32.10
CA ALA A 87 -8.99 -12.08 32.44
C ALA A 87 -9.24 -10.63 31.98
N ASN A 88 -10.07 -10.48 30.95
CA ASN A 88 -10.72 -9.21 30.66
C ASN A 88 -11.64 -8.84 31.83
N LYS A 89 -12.03 -7.56 31.93
CA LYS A 89 -13.03 -7.10 32.90
C LYS A 89 -14.21 -8.09 32.99
N GLY A 90 -14.43 -8.70 34.16
CA GLY A 90 -15.40 -9.79 34.25
C GLY A 90 -15.54 -10.44 35.62
N GLU A 91 -16.56 -11.29 35.72
CA GLU A 91 -16.80 -12.16 36.87
C GLU A 91 -15.74 -13.27 36.93
N ILE A 92 -15.26 -13.52 38.15
CA ILE A 92 -14.36 -14.63 38.47
C ILE A 92 -14.97 -15.42 39.62
N ARG A 93 -14.84 -16.74 39.54
CA ARG A 93 -15.20 -17.66 40.63
C ARG A 93 -13.96 -18.40 41.09
N ILE A 94 -13.72 -18.38 42.40
CA ILE A 94 -12.66 -19.16 43.04
C ILE A 94 -13.29 -20.31 43.83
N GLU A 95 -12.78 -21.50 43.64
CA GLU A 95 -13.16 -22.71 44.37
C GLU A 95 -11.95 -23.23 45.15
N LEU A 96 -12.13 -23.46 46.45
CA LEU A 96 -11.21 -24.20 47.31
C LEU A 96 -11.77 -25.60 47.52
N GLU A 97 -11.06 -26.61 47.04
CA GLU A 97 -11.36 -28.02 47.25
C GLU A 97 -10.33 -28.61 48.24
N ALA A 98 -10.79 -29.40 49.20
CA ALA A 98 -9.94 -30.15 50.11
C ALA A 98 -10.61 -31.46 50.51
N ALA A 99 -9.85 -32.54 50.63
CA ALA A 99 -10.34 -33.83 51.08
C ALA A 99 -10.11 -34.03 52.59
N ASP A 100 -11.12 -34.51 53.30
CA ASP A 100 -10.96 -34.95 54.70
C ASP A 100 -10.14 -36.26 54.79
N ALA A 101 -9.77 -36.66 56.02
CA ALA A 101 -8.99 -37.88 56.25
C ALA A 101 -9.72 -39.19 55.84
N SER A 102 -11.02 -39.12 55.53
CA SER A 102 -11.81 -40.25 55.00
C SER A 102 -11.95 -40.21 53.47
N GLY A 103 -11.35 -39.21 52.81
CA GLY A 103 -11.39 -39.02 51.36
C GLY A 103 -12.62 -38.26 50.85
N ASN A 104 -13.41 -37.61 51.71
CA ASN A 104 -14.55 -36.81 51.25
C ASN A 104 -14.09 -35.40 50.86
N SER A 105 -14.35 -34.99 49.62
CA SER A 105 -14.07 -33.62 49.14
C SER A 105 -15.09 -32.61 49.66
N ILE A 106 -14.58 -31.49 50.18
CA ILE A 106 -15.35 -30.30 50.55
C ILE A 106 -14.94 -29.16 49.61
N ILE A 107 -15.92 -28.52 48.97
CA ILE A 107 -15.73 -27.39 48.06
C ILE A 107 -16.32 -26.11 48.68
N THR A 108 -15.48 -25.10 48.85
CA THR A 108 -15.88 -23.74 49.25
C THR A 108 -15.72 -22.81 48.06
N LYS A 109 -16.70 -21.93 47.83
CA LYS A 109 -16.73 -21.03 46.66
C LYS A 109 -16.76 -19.58 47.08
N MET A 110 -16.14 -18.71 46.28
CA MET A 110 -16.22 -17.26 46.38
C MET A 110 -16.29 -16.67 44.97
N SER A 111 -17.12 -15.65 44.77
CA SER A 111 -17.22 -14.92 43.51
C SER A 111 -16.62 -13.53 43.64
N GLY A 112 -16.26 -12.90 42.53
CA GLY A 112 -15.83 -11.52 42.54
C GLY A 112 -15.71 -10.93 41.14
N GLN A 113 -15.41 -9.63 41.08
CA GLN A 113 -15.18 -8.91 39.84
C GLN A 113 -13.72 -8.47 39.74
N ILE A 114 -13.10 -8.75 38.58
CA ILE A 114 -11.84 -8.14 38.20
C ILE A 114 -12.12 -6.98 37.24
N ASN A 115 -11.71 -5.78 37.62
CA ASN A 115 -11.61 -4.64 36.71
C ASN A 115 -10.20 -4.67 36.12
N GLY A 116 -10.01 -5.35 34.98
CA GLY A 116 -8.71 -5.43 34.31
C GLY A 116 -8.34 -4.15 33.54
N ASN A 117 -7.12 -4.10 33.02
CA ASN A 117 -6.60 -3.00 32.19
C ASN A 117 -7.43 -2.85 30.90
N ASN A 118 -8.07 -1.70 30.74
CA ASN A 118 -8.99 -1.39 29.65
C ASN A 118 -8.23 -0.79 28.45
N GLN A 119 -8.05 -1.58 27.39
CA GLN A 119 -7.43 -1.11 26.14
C GLN A 119 -8.25 -1.48 24.90
N ALA A 120 -8.20 -0.63 23.88
CA ALA A 120 -8.85 -0.82 22.59
C ALA A 120 -7.90 -0.40 21.46
N LEU A 121 -8.07 -1.00 20.29
CA LEU A 121 -7.30 -0.68 19.09
C LEU A 121 -8.22 -0.83 17.88
N GLU A 122 -8.01 0.03 16.89
CA GLU A 122 -8.74 0.14 15.64
C GLU A 122 -7.70 0.32 14.53
N ILE A 123 -7.87 -0.42 13.43
CA ILE A 123 -7.00 -0.34 12.25
C ILE A 123 -7.79 0.32 11.12
N LEU A 124 -7.20 1.34 10.52
CA LEU A 124 -7.80 2.14 9.45
C LEU A 124 -6.99 1.98 8.16
N SER A 125 -7.70 1.93 7.03
CA SER A 125 -7.19 1.99 5.66
C SER A 125 -7.86 3.17 4.97
N ASP A 126 -7.08 4.03 4.31
CA ASP A 126 -7.58 5.20 3.58
C ASP A 126 -8.53 6.09 4.40
N GLY A 127 -8.26 6.19 5.70
CA GLY A 127 -9.04 7.00 6.64
C GLY A 127 -10.31 6.34 7.20
N GLU A 128 -10.66 5.13 6.76
CA GLU A 128 -11.81 4.37 7.25
C GLU A 128 -11.39 3.15 8.08
N ALA A 129 -12.14 2.85 9.14
CA ALA A 129 -11.89 1.67 9.97
C ALA A 129 -12.20 0.39 9.18
N ILE A 130 -11.19 -0.48 9.05
CA ILE A 130 -11.34 -1.77 8.36
C ILE A 130 -12.38 -2.58 9.12
N GLN A 131 -13.33 -3.18 8.40
CA GLN A 131 -14.32 -4.08 8.97
C GLN A 131 -14.04 -5.52 8.53
N PRO A 132 -14.31 -6.53 9.38
CA PRO A 132 -14.22 -7.91 8.96
C PRO A 132 -15.26 -8.20 7.87
N ASN A 133 -14.86 -8.93 6.83
CA ASN A 133 -15.79 -9.44 5.83
C ASN A 133 -16.70 -10.55 6.41
N ASP A 134 -17.62 -11.10 5.59
CA ASP A 134 -18.55 -12.18 5.97
C ASP A 134 -17.87 -13.45 6.54
N LYS A 135 -16.56 -13.60 6.34
CA LYS A 135 -15.74 -14.71 6.85
C LYS A 135 -14.89 -14.34 8.06
N GLY A 136 -15.03 -13.12 8.59
CA GLY A 136 -14.30 -12.63 9.75
C GLY A 136 -12.88 -12.13 9.46
N ALA A 137 -12.49 -11.98 8.18
CA ALA A 137 -11.16 -11.52 7.81
C ALA A 137 -11.11 -9.99 7.66
N TRP A 138 -10.14 -9.36 8.33
CA TRP A 138 -9.86 -7.93 8.25
C TRP A 138 -8.86 -7.71 7.11
N HIS A 139 -9.21 -6.87 6.12
CA HIS A 139 -8.43 -6.73 4.89
C HIS A 139 -8.37 -5.28 4.42
N SER A 140 -7.17 -4.84 4.06
CA SER A 140 -6.87 -3.55 3.47
C SER A 140 -6.39 -3.75 2.03
N TYR A 141 -6.90 -2.92 1.12
CA TYR A 141 -6.34 -2.80 -0.23
C TYR A 141 -5.23 -1.74 -0.30
N SER A 142 -5.10 -0.91 0.74
CA SER A 142 -4.06 0.13 0.88
C SER A 142 -2.85 -0.38 1.63
N LYS A 143 -1.66 0.02 1.17
CA LYS A 143 -0.38 -0.20 1.86
C LYS A 143 -0.15 0.82 3.00
N ASP A 144 -0.99 1.85 3.11
CA ASP A 144 -0.86 2.88 4.13
C ASP A 144 -1.91 2.64 5.22
N ILE A 145 -1.43 2.28 6.42
CA ILE A 145 -2.28 1.87 7.54
C ILE A 145 -2.17 2.87 8.68
N GLU A 146 -3.31 3.26 9.24
CA GLU A 146 -3.36 4.05 10.45
C GLU A 146 -3.90 3.20 11.61
N ILE A 147 -3.15 3.12 12.71
CA ILE A 147 -3.54 2.44 13.93
C ILE A 147 -3.98 3.49 14.93
N ARG A 148 -5.26 3.45 15.30
CA ARG A 148 -5.80 4.23 16.43
C ARG A 148 -5.98 3.32 17.61
N GLY A 149 -5.68 3.81 18.80
CA GLY A 149 -5.93 3.02 19.99
C GLY A 149 -6.13 3.84 21.23
N LYS A 150 -6.56 3.15 22.27
CA LYS A 150 -6.82 3.70 23.59
C LYS A 150 -6.25 2.75 24.64
N VAL A 151 -5.47 3.29 25.56
CA VAL A 151 -5.01 2.60 26.77
C VAL A 151 -5.58 3.32 27.99
N GLU A 152 -5.42 2.76 29.18
CA GLU A 152 -5.86 3.46 30.39
C GLU A 152 -5.08 4.76 30.61
N PRO A 153 -5.76 5.86 30.98
CA PRO A 153 -5.10 7.11 31.34
C PRO A 153 -4.05 6.90 32.43
N GLY A 154 -2.82 7.38 32.19
CA GLY A 154 -1.70 7.21 33.12
C GLY A 154 -0.93 5.90 32.97
N SER A 155 -1.20 5.09 31.94
CA SER A 155 -0.38 3.91 31.60
C SER A 155 1.08 4.31 31.36
N GLY A 156 1.99 3.84 32.22
CA GLY A 156 3.40 4.23 32.20
C GLY A 156 4.26 3.46 31.18
N ALA A 157 3.71 2.40 30.57
CA ALA A 157 4.40 1.59 29.57
C ALA A 157 3.39 0.99 28.58
N ALA A 158 3.35 1.51 27.35
CA ALA A 158 2.55 0.99 26.26
C ALA A 158 3.38 0.87 24.98
N TYR A 159 3.22 -0.24 24.27
CA TYR A 159 4.02 -0.59 23.10
C TYR A 159 3.16 -1.21 22.00
N LEU A 160 3.50 -0.88 20.76
CA LEU A 160 3.10 -1.69 19.61
C LEU A 160 4.20 -2.69 19.25
N LYS A 161 3.80 -3.84 18.73
CA LYS A 161 4.64 -4.69 17.88
C LYS A 161 3.89 -4.97 16.60
N ILE A 162 4.62 -5.11 15.52
CA ILE A 162 4.11 -5.45 14.19
C ILE A 162 4.92 -6.65 13.69
N ASP A 163 4.25 -7.69 13.22
CA ASP A 163 4.82 -8.98 12.78
C ASP A 163 5.90 -9.58 13.70
N HIS A 164 5.69 -9.57 15.02
CA HIS A 164 6.65 -10.04 16.03
C HIS A 164 8.02 -9.33 16.02
N LYS A 165 8.13 -8.14 15.42
CA LYS A 165 9.34 -7.29 15.41
C LYS A 165 9.56 -6.56 16.74
N GLU A 166 10.51 -5.63 16.76
CA GLU A 166 10.87 -4.81 17.92
C GLU A 166 9.68 -4.01 18.48
N ARG A 167 9.75 -3.68 19.78
CA ARG A 167 8.74 -2.88 20.47
C ARG A 167 8.85 -1.42 20.09
N ILE A 168 7.75 -0.87 19.58
CA ILE A 168 7.59 0.56 19.30
C ILE A 168 6.98 1.19 20.55
N SER A 169 7.68 2.13 21.19
CA SER A 169 7.16 2.84 22.37
C SER A 169 6.08 3.84 21.98
N LEU A 170 4.90 3.75 22.60
CA LEU A 170 3.79 4.69 22.40
C LEU A 170 3.81 5.88 23.37
N ARG A 171 4.78 5.94 24.27
CA ARG A 171 4.82 6.91 25.38
C ARG A 171 4.61 8.36 24.95
N ASP A 172 5.19 8.78 23.83
CA ASP A 172 5.11 10.16 23.35
C ASP A 172 3.92 10.41 22.40
N LEU A 173 3.13 9.37 22.10
CA LEU A 173 1.96 9.41 21.23
C LEU A 173 0.64 9.35 22.00
N ILE A 174 0.67 9.00 23.28
CA ILE A 174 -0.52 8.85 24.12
C ILE A 174 -0.89 10.20 24.75
N ASP A 175 -2.13 10.62 24.52
CA ASP A 175 -2.71 11.83 25.12
C ASP A 175 -3.12 11.62 26.60
N GLU A 176 -3.56 12.69 27.26
CA GLU A 176 -4.02 12.67 28.67
C GLU A 176 -5.22 11.75 28.91
N ASN A 177 -5.98 11.42 27.86
CA ASN A 177 -7.16 10.55 27.89
C ASN A 177 -6.83 9.10 27.48
N GLY A 178 -5.56 8.80 27.21
CA GLY A 178 -5.07 7.50 26.82
C GLY A 178 -5.18 7.18 25.33
N ASN A 179 -5.58 8.11 24.47
CA ASN A 179 -5.70 7.87 23.03
C ASN A 179 -4.35 8.05 22.32
N PHE A 180 -4.11 7.29 21.26
CA PHE A 180 -2.95 7.44 20.40
C PHE A 180 -3.28 7.15 18.93
N THR A 181 -2.42 7.64 18.05
CA THR A 181 -2.44 7.32 16.61
C THR A 181 -1.03 7.01 16.14
N TYR A 182 -0.89 5.96 15.34
CA TYR A 182 0.37 5.54 14.75
C TYR A 182 0.18 5.24 13.26
N LYS A 183 1.00 5.84 12.40
CA LYS A 183 0.93 5.63 10.94
C LYS A 183 1.99 4.64 10.48
N LEU A 184 1.60 3.78 9.56
CA LEU A 184 2.39 2.75 8.90
C LEU A 184 2.28 2.96 7.40
N ASP A 185 3.22 3.72 6.86
CA ASP A 185 3.27 3.98 5.42
C ASP A 185 4.03 2.86 4.72
N GLY A 186 3.51 2.41 3.58
CA GLY A 186 4.14 1.39 2.75
C GLY A 186 4.29 0.03 3.45
N ILE A 187 3.34 -0.36 4.29
CA ILE A 187 3.31 -1.73 4.79
C ILE A 187 3.20 -2.67 3.59
N LYS A 188 3.99 -3.74 3.61
CA LYS A 188 4.01 -4.69 2.52
C LYS A 188 2.67 -5.43 2.46
N ALA A 189 2.27 -5.94 1.30
CA ALA A 189 1.00 -6.62 1.17
C ALA A 189 1.10 -8.06 1.69
N GLY A 190 0.48 -8.43 2.80
CA GLY A 190 0.49 -9.79 3.35
C GLY A 190 -0.42 -9.90 4.55
N ASN A 191 -0.40 -11.04 5.24
CA ASN A 191 -0.96 -11.15 6.57
C ASN A 191 -0.03 -10.50 7.59
N HIS A 192 -0.60 -9.64 8.42
CA HIS A 192 0.07 -8.89 9.45
C HIS A 192 -0.64 -9.06 10.79
N SER A 193 0.13 -8.92 11.84
CA SER A 193 -0.38 -8.94 13.21
C SER A 193 0.13 -7.70 13.94
N VAL A 194 -0.77 -7.03 14.65
CA VAL A 194 -0.47 -5.88 15.50
C VAL A 194 -0.75 -6.26 16.94
N TRP A 195 0.27 -6.17 17.78
CA TRP A 195 0.13 -6.35 19.22
C TRP A 195 0.15 -4.99 19.90
N LEU A 196 -0.86 -4.72 20.72
CA LEU A 196 -0.85 -3.65 21.71
C LEU A 196 -0.57 -4.26 23.08
N GLU A 197 0.60 -3.97 23.63
CA GLU A 197 1.00 -4.34 24.98
C GLU A 197 0.95 -3.09 25.87
N SER A 198 0.15 -3.07 26.93
CA SER A 198 0.13 -1.95 27.88
C SER A 198 0.18 -2.43 29.33
N MET A 199 0.69 -1.55 30.20
CA MET A 199 0.70 -1.73 31.65
C MET A 199 0.04 -0.52 32.31
N ASP A 200 -1.02 -0.78 33.06
CA ASP A 200 -1.73 0.25 33.83
C ASP A 200 -0.93 0.68 35.08
N ALA A 201 -1.47 1.66 35.81
CA ALA A 201 -0.85 2.20 37.02
C ALA A 201 -0.74 1.17 38.17
N ASP A 202 -1.59 0.13 38.16
CA ASP A 202 -1.62 -0.96 39.12
C ASP A 202 -0.72 -2.16 38.73
N LYS A 203 0.03 -2.01 37.62
CA LYS A 203 0.94 -2.99 37.01
C LYS A 203 0.26 -4.21 36.40
N ASN A 204 -1.02 -4.13 36.03
CA ASN A 204 -1.63 -5.17 35.22
C ASN A 204 -1.18 -5.01 33.76
N ILE A 205 -0.81 -6.12 33.15
CA ILE A 205 -0.36 -6.16 31.75
C ILE A 205 -1.52 -6.66 30.89
N ALA A 206 -1.85 -5.91 29.84
CA ALA A 206 -2.79 -6.34 28.82
C ALA A 206 -2.06 -6.47 27.46
N THR A 207 -2.42 -7.50 26.71
CA THR A 207 -2.00 -7.69 25.32
C THR A 207 -3.22 -7.88 24.46
N THR A 208 -3.40 -7.02 23.46
CA THR A 208 -4.44 -7.17 22.43
C THR A 208 -3.76 -7.42 21.10
N ILE A 209 -4.29 -8.35 20.31
CA ILE A 209 -3.75 -8.74 19.01
C ILE A 209 -4.83 -8.49 17.96
N TYR A 210 -4.46 -7.81 16.89
CA TYR A 210 -5.28 -7.66 15.69
C TYR A 210 -4.54 -8.26 14.51
N ASP A 211 -5.17 -9.23 13.86
CA ASP A 211 -4.67 -9.82 12.63
C ASP A 211 -5.42 -9.19 11.46
N PHE A 212 -4.69 -8.71 10.47
CA PHE A 212 -5.25 -8.14 9.25
C PHE A 212 -4.41 -8.54 8.04
N SER A 213 -4.96 -8.36 6.84
CA SER A 213 -4.23 -8.60 5.60
C SER A 213 -4.18 -7.34 4.76
N VAL A 214 -3.11 -7.17 4.01
CA VAL A 214 -2.91 -6.06 3.05
C VAL A 214 -2.69 -6.67 1.68
N GLY A 215 -3.34 -6.18 0.64
CA GLY A 215 -3.09 -6.62 -0.74
C GLY A 215 -4.34 -6.99 -1.54
N ARG A 216 -4.19 -7.86 -2.54
CA ARG A 216 -5.25 -8.11 -3.55
C ARG A 216 -6.41 -8.99 -3.06
N ARG A 217 -6.20 -9.86 -2.06
CA ARG A 217 -7.21 -10.83 -1.61
C ARG A 217 -7.24 -11.02 -0.08
N PRO A 218 -8.43 -11.05 0.53
CA PRO A 218 -8.57 -11.38 1.95
C PRO A 218 -8.05 -12.80 2.27
N GLY A 219 -7.12 -12.92 3.23
CA GLY A 219 -6.64 -14.21 3.75
C GLY A 219 -5.81 -15.06 2.78
N GLY A 220 -5.36 -14.48 1.66
CA GLY A 220 -4.42 -15.13 0.74
C GLY A 220 -3.00 -15.09 1.28
N VAL A 221 -2.17 -16.05 0.86
CA VAL A 221 -0.73 -15.94 1.00
C VAL A 221 -0.26 -14.97 -0.08
N VAL A 222 0.26 -13.80 0.28
CA VAL A 222 0.61 -12.80 -0.73
C VAL A 222 1.95 -13.11 -1.39
N LEU A 223 1.94 -13.06 -2.72
CA LEU A 223 3.12 -13.06 -3.57
C LEU A 223 3.00 -11.84 -4.48
N ILE A 224 3.92 -10.90 -4.34
CA ILE A 224 4.04 -9.73 -5.22
C ILE A 224 5.49 -9.64 -5.66
N ASP A 225 5.70 -9.61 -6.96
CA ASP A 225 6.97 -9.41 -7.62
C ASP A 225 6.90 -8.07 -8.35
N GLU A 226 7.80 -7.16 -7.98
CA GLU A 226 7.93 -5.91 -8.72
C GLU A 226 8.58 -6.20 -10.07
N ASP A 227 8.40 -5.31 -11.01
CA ASP A 227 8.91 -5.47 -12.38
C ASP A 227 10.43 -5.27 -12.48
N GLU A 228 11.10 -5.99 -13.39
CA GLU A 228 12.55 -5.83 -13.57
C GLU A 228 12.93 -5.00 -14.79
N ASN A 229 13.90 -4.13 -14.53
CA ASN A 229 14.35 -3.12 -15.45
C ASN A 229 15.86 -3.23 -15.64
N VAL A 230 16.28 -3.73 -16.81
CA VAL A 230 17.69 -4.01 -17.05
C VAL A 230 18.16 -3.54 -18.42
N TRP A 231 19.47 -3.34 -18.53
CA TRP A 231 20.11 -2.99 -19.79
C TRP A 231 21.38 -3.75 -20.02
N THR A 232 21.79 -3.78 -21.28
CA THR A 232 23.10 -4.25 -21.70
C THR A 232 23.64 -3.41 -22.86
N ALA A 233 24.96 -3.42 -23.03
CA ALA A 233 25.58 -2.84 -24.22
C ALA A 233 25.34 -3.77 -25.43
N LYS A 234 25.36 -3.20 -26.63
CA LYS A 234 25.24 -3.94 -27.90
C LYS A 234 26.18 -5.13 -27.96
N GLY A 235 25.62 -6.29 -28.30
CA GLY A 235 26.38 -7.54 -28.43
C GLY A 235 26.84 -8.16 -27.10
N LYS A 236 26.45 -7.59 -25.95
CA LYS A 236 26.81 -8.13 -24.64
C LYS A 236 25.64 -8.90 -24.02
N GLU A 237 25.90 -10.15 -23.66
CA GLU A 237 24.94 -10.97 -22.91
C GLU A 237 24.74 -10.44 -21.49
N ILE A 238 23.51 -10.55 -21.00
CA ILE A 238 23.06 -10.18 -19.67
C ILE A 238 22.42 -11.40 -18.99
N SER A 239 22.57 -11.50 -17.67
CA SER A 239 21.87 -12.47 -16.84
C SER A 239 21.38 -11.83 -15.55
N GLY A 240 20.26 -12.33 -15.03
CA GLY A 240 19.63 -11.78 -13.84
C GLY A 240 18.70 -12.75 -13.12
N LYS A 241 17.99 -12.23 -12.13
CA LYS A 241 17.01 -12.93 -11.30
C LYS A 241 15.79 -12.03 -11.14
N LEU A 242 14.60 -12.57 -11.43
CA LEU A 242 13.34 -11.83 -11.34
C LEU A 242 12.98 -11.58 -9.86
N PHE A 243 12.91 -12.65 -9.06
CA PHE A 243 12.43 -12.61 -7.68
C PHE A 243 13.34 -11.90 -6.63
N GLN A 244 14.26 -11.02 -7.03
CA GLN A 244 15.14 -10.31 -6.08
C GLN A 244 14.39 -9.32 -5.20
N GLU A 245 13.35 -8.68 -5.75
CA GLU A 245 12.56 -7.67 -5.03
C GLU A 245 11.19 -8.19 -4.56
N MET A 246 10.93 -9.48 -4.76
CA MET A 246 9.66 -10.12 -4.42
C MET A 246 9.30 -9.94 -2.93
N PHE A 247 8.09 -9.43 -2.70
CA PHE A 247 7.42 -9.56 -1.42
C PHE A 247 6.64 -10.87 -1.32
N HIS A 248 6.91 -11.59 -0.25
CA HIS A 248 6.36 -12.92 -0.09
C HIS A 248 6.20 -13.30 1.38
N GLU A 249 5.11 -14.00 1.73
CA GLU A 249 5.04 -14.66 3.04
C GLU A 249 5.98 -15.87 3.10
N SER A 250 6.24 -16.42 4.29
CA SER A 250 7.02 -17.66 4.40
C SER A 250 6.29 -18.80 3.68
N PHE A 251 6.86 -19.24 2.57
CA PHE A 251 6.34 -20.34 1.76
C PHE A 251 7.02 -21.66 2.13
N ASP A 252 6.29 -22.77 1.96
CA ASP A 252 6.86 -24.12 2.07
C ASP A 252 7.93 -24.40 0.99
N GLN A 253 7.82 -23.74 -0.16
CA GLN A 253 8.75 -23.81 -1.28
C GLN A 253 8.98 -22.43 -1.89
N PRO A 254 10.16 -22.18 -2.49
CA PRO A 254 10.43 -20.92 -3.17
C PRO A 254 9.38 -20.63 -4.26
N PRO A 255 9.11 -19.34 -4.54
CA PRO A 255 8.29 -18.93 -5.67
C PRO A 255 8.89 -19.45 -6.98
N TYR A 256 8.03 -19.64 -7.98
CA TYR A 256 8.44 -20.09 -9.30
C TYR A 256 7.55 -19.49 -10.38
N LEU A 257 8.07 -19.39 -11.60
CA LEU A 257 7.30 -18.95 -12.75
C LEU A 257 6.38 -20.05 -13.23
N ASN A 258 5.11 -19.72 -13.46
CA ASN A 258 4.17 -20.66 -14.08
C ASN A 258 4.04 -20.45 -15.59
N SER A 259 4.34 -19.24 -16.08
CA SER A 259 4.20 -18.86 -17.48
C SER A 259 4.99 -17.60 -17.78
N VAL A 260 5.43 -17.50 -19.03
CA VAL A 260 6.05 -16.32 -19.62
C VAL A 260 5.40 -16.09 -20.98
N ARG A 261 5.27 -14.83 -21.37
CA ARG A 261 4.82 -14.37 -22.68
C ARG A 261 5.80 -13.35 -23.23
N ILE A 262 6.01 -13.39 -24.55
CA ILE A 262 6.74 -12.39 -25.31
C ILE A 262 5.82 -12.00 -26.46
N ASN A 263 5.55 -10.70 -26.66
CA ASN A 263 4.55 -10.23 -27.64
C ASN A 263 3.19 -10.95 -27.48
N ASP A 264 2.70 -11.05 -26.25
CA ASP A 264 1.48 -11.79 -25.85
C ASP A 264 1.45 -13.30 -26.12
N GLN A 265 2.49 -13.86 -26.75
CA GLN A 265 2.59 -15.28 -27.05
C GLN A 265 3.29 -16.04 -25.93
N HIS A 266 2.68 -17.13 -25.47
CA HIS A 266 3.29 -17.99 -24.45
C HIS A 266 4.58 -18.64 -24.93
N VAL A 267 5.65 -18.46 -24.14
CA VAL A 267 6.93 -19.12 -24.37
C VAL A 267 7.22 -20.13 -23.26
N PRO A 268 7.71 -21.34 -23.59
CA PRO A 268 8.10 -22.33 -22.61
C PRO A 268 9.34 -21.92 -21.81
N LEU A 269 9.26 -22.15 -20.50
CA LEU A 269 10.33 -21.97 -19.52
C LEU A 269 11.47 -22.98 -19.70
N ASP A 270 12.61 -22.69 -19.05
CA ASP A 270 13.79 -23.54 -18.91
C ASP A 270 14.49 -23.91 -20.23
N ARG A 271 14.29 -23.10 -21.28
CA ARG A 271 14.97 -23.26 -22.57
C ARG A 271 15.10 -21.93 -23.30
N ALA A 272 16.04 -21.88 -24.25
CA ALA A 272 16.24 -20.71 -25.10
C ALA A 272 15.06 -20.47 -26.05
N HIS A 273 14.74 -19.20 -26.24
CA HIS A 273 13.72 -18.67 -27.14
C HIS A 273 14.33 -17.58 -28.02
N GLU A 274 14.17 -17.71 -29.33
CA GLU A 274 14.61 -16.71 -30.30
C GLU A 274 13.51 -15.67 -30.49
N ILE A 275 13.87 -14.40 -30.32
CA ILE A 275 13.04 -13.24 -30.64
C ILE A 275 13.58 -12.70 -31.96
N GLU A 276 12.82 -12.89 -33.04
CA GLU A 276 13.24 -12.58 -34.41
C GLU A 276 13.76 -11.13 -34.53
N GLY A 277 15.00 -10.97 -35.00
CA GLY A 277 15.63 -9.66 -35.17
C GLY A 277 16.14 -8.99 -33.90
N VAL A 278 15.91 -9.59 -32.73
CA VAL A 278 16.20 -8.98 -31.41
C VAL A 278 17.28 -9.75 -30.65
N GLY A 279 17.13 -11.07 -30.48
CA GLY A 279 18.08 -11.86 -29.70
C GLY A 279 17.53 -13.18 -29.18
N THR A 280 18.28 -13.83 -28.28
CA THR A 280 17.91 -15.09 -27.64
C THR A 280 17.71 -14.89 -26.15
N LEU A 281 16.52 -15.23 -25.65
CA LEU A 281 16.14 -15.16 -24.24
C LEU A 281 15.97 -16.56 -23.66
N THR A 282 16.50 -16.82 -22.47
CA THR A 282 16.15 -17.99 -21.65
C THR A 282 15.60 -17.50 -20.32
N ILE A 283 14.38 -17.92 -19.97
CA ILE A 283 13.80 -17.69 -18.65
C ILE A 283 13.52 -19.04 -18.00
N ASN A 284 13.99 -19.21 -16.77
CA ASN A 284 13.91 -20.46 -16.04
C ASN A 284 12.81 -20.39 -14.98
N THR A 285 12.22 -21.54 -14.67
CA THR A 285 11.15 -21.70 -13.67
C THR A 285 11.52 -21.10 -12.31
N ASN A 286 12.81 -21.09 -11.94
CA ASN A 286 13.31 -20.51 -10.69
C ASN A 286 13.53 -18.99 -10.73
N GLY A 287 13.08 -18.30 -11.78
CA GLY A 287 13.24 -16.87 -11.95
C GLY A 287 14.63 -16.41 -12.39
N SER A 288 15.58 -17.29 -12.76
CA SER A 288 16.79 -16.81 -13.49
C SER A 288 16.50 -16.61 -14.96
N TYR A 289 17.11 -15.58 -15.53
CA TYR A 289 17.10 -15.37 -16.98
C TYR A 289 18.48 -15.06 -17.55
N THR A 290 18.63 -15.29 -18.85
CA THR A 290 19.74 -14.81 -19.68
C THR A 290 19.20 -14.24 -20.98
N PHE A 291 19.76 -13.14 -21.46
CA PHE A 291 19.45 -12.57 -22.75
C PHE A 291 20.72 -12.24 -23.53
N ALA A 292 20.82 -12.75 -24.75
CA ALA A 292 21.90 -12.49 -25.69
C ALA A 292 21.33 -11.73 -26.90
N PRO A 293 21.67 -10.45 -27.09
CA PRO A 293 21.18 -9.68 -28.23
C PRO A 293 21.72 -10.24 -29.56
N GLN A 294 20.90 -10.18 -30.60
CA GLN A 294 21.33 -10.47 -31.96
C GLN A 294 22.38 -9.44 -32.39
N GLU A 295 23.33 -9.84 -33.22
CA GLU A 295 24.33 -8.93 -33.77
C GLU A 295 23.66 -7.73 -34.46
N GLY A 296 24.09 -6.53 -34.10
CA GLY A 296 23.58 -5.29 -34.68
C GLY A 296 22.35 -4.69 -33.98
N PHE A 297 21.62 -5.46 -33.18
CA PHE A 297 20.41 -4.99 -32.50
C PHE A 297 20.74 -3.95 -31.42
N THR A 298 20.00 -2.84 -31.46
CA THR A 298 19.88 -1.85 -30.38
C THR A 298 18.45 -1.37 -30.30
N GLY A 299 18.04 -0.96 -29.10
CA GLY A 299 16.67 -0.62 -28.78
C GLY A 299 16.05 -1.53 -27.72
N LEU A 300 14.73 -1.43 -27.60
CA LEU A 300 13.93 -2.14 -26.63
C LEU A 300 13.67 -3.58 -27.06
N VAL A 301 13.97 -4.53 -26.19
CA VAL A 301 13.53 -5.92 -26.35
C VAL A 301 12.02 -5.96 -26.07
N PRO A 302 11.20 -6.65 -26.88
CA PRO A 302 9.76 -6.68 -26.64
C PRO A 302 9.40 -7.18 -25.24
N ASP A 303 8.36 -6.59 -24.64
CA ASP A 303 7.94 -6.86 -23.26
C ASP A 303 7.80 -8.36 -22.97
N ILE A 304 8.45 -8.75 -21.87
CA ILE A 304 8.49 -10.12 -21.39
C ILE A 304 7.61 -10.20 -20.15
N VAL A 305 6.33 -10.49 -20.36
CA VAL A 305 5.35 -10.63 -19.27
C VAL A 305 5.50 -12.02 -18.65
N TYR A 306 5.73 -12.11 -17.35
CA TYR A 306 5.80 -13.37 -16.64
C TYR A 306 4.80 -13.41 -15.49
N ASN A 307 4.37 -14.63 -15.14
CA ASN A 307 3.51 -14.85 -13.99
C ASN A 307 4.23 -15.72 -12.96
N SER A 308 4.42 -15.17 -11.78
CA SER A 308 5.01 -15.82 -10.63
C SER A 308 3.91 -16.44 -9.74
N THR A 309 4.24 -17.54 -9.08
CA THR A 309 3.32 -18.21 -8.16
C THR A 309 4.08 -18.98 -7.09
N ASN A 310 3.36 -19.39 -6.05
CA ASN A 310 3.88 -20.21 -4.97
C ASN A 310 3.15 -21.56 -4.86
N LYS A 311 3.70 -22.47 -4.07
CA LYS A 311 3.04 -23.72 -3.65
C LYS A 311 2.86 -23.71 -2.15
N ILE A 312 1.66 -24.06 -1.68
CA ILE A 312 1.31 -24.11 -0.26
C ILE A 312 0.81 -25.50 0.12
N ARG A 313 1.22 -26.03 1.29
CA ARG A 313 0.52 -27.07 2.04
C ARG A 313 0.00 -26.50 3.36
N SER A 314 -1.20 -25.90 3.36
CA SER A 314 -1.68 -25.21 4.56
C SER A 314 -2.31 -26.15 5.62
N HIS A 315 -2.03 -25.85 6.90
CA HIS A 315 -2.80 -26.26 8.09
C HIS A 315 -3.59 -25.09 8.73
N SER A 316 -3.57 -23.89 8.12
CA SER A 316 -4.32 -22.70 8.56
C SER A 316 -5.72 -22.66 7.95
N PRO A 317 -6.77 -22.40 8.75
CA PRO A 317 -8.16 -22.28 8.27
C PRO A 317 -8.42 -21.03 7.39
N LEU A 318 -7.47 -20.09 7.30
CA LEU A 318 -7.59 -18.88 6.46
C LEU A 318 -6.96 -19.01 5.06
N ALA A 319 -6.08 -19.99 4.83
CA ALA A 319 -5.26 -20.03 3.61
C ALA A 319 -6.08 -20.39 2.35
N ALA A 320 -6.37 -19.38 1.53
CA ALA A 320 -7.08 -19.53 0.27
C ALA A 320 -6.11 -19.73 -0.92
N GLY A 321 -5.49 -20.91 -1.05
CA GLY A 321 -4.76 -21.31 -2.26
C GLY A 321 -3.48 -20.50 -2.61
N PRO A 322 -2.75 -20.89 -3.67
CA PRO A 322 -1.58 -20.15 -4.14
C PRO A 322 -1.98 -18.80 -4.74
N ASP A 323 -1.08 -17.83 -4.63
CA ASP A 323 -1.23 -16.50 -5.23
C ASP A 323 -0.48 -16.42 -6.56
N PHE A 324 -0.88 -15.45 -7.36
CA PHE A 324 -0.33 -15.21 -8.69
C PHE A 324 -0.07 -13.73 -8.86
N ASP A 325 1.14 -13.42 -9.28
CA ASP A 325 1.48 -12.07 -9.67
C ASP A 325 1.95 -12.03 -11.10
N ARG A 326 1.53 -10.98 -11.80
CA ARG A 326 1.86 -10.72 -13.19
C ARG A 326 2.81 -9.54 -13.19
N SER A 327 4.00 -9.75 -13.72
CA SER A 327 5.08 -8.77 -13.73
C SER A 327 5.78 -8.82 -15.10
N ILE A 328 6.66 -7.89 -15.40
CA ILE A 328 7.36 -7.79 -16.69
C ILE A 328 8.85 -7.60 -16.47
N LEU A 329 9.64 -8.27 -17.30
CA LEU A 329 11.06 -8.00 -17.47
C LEU A 329 11.25 -7.13 -18.71
N SER A 330 11.68 -5.88 -18.52
CA SER A 330 12.09 -4.96 -19.59
C SER A 330 13.61 -5.01 -19.77
N ILE A 331 14.06 -5.20 -21.02
CA ILE A 331 15.48 -5.26 -21.38
C ILE A 331 15.78 -4.25 -22.50
N ARG A 332 16.75 -3.36 -22.26
CA ARG A 332 17.24 -2.44 -23.30
C ARG A 332 18.66 -2.74 -23.76
N VAL A 333 18.91 -2.64 -25.06
CA VAL A 333 20.23 -2.84 -25.68
C VAL A 333 20.74 -1.53 -26.24
N ASN A 334 21.81 -1.00 -25.63
CA ASN A 334 22.35 0.32 -25.97
C ASN A 334 23.56 0.25 -26.91
N ASP A 335 23.68 1.22 -27.82
CA ASP A 335 24.86 1.35 -28.71
C ASP A 335 26.12 1.83 -27.96
N THR A 336 25.98 2.43 -26.77
CA THR A 336 27.08 2.95 -25.95
C THR A 336 27.20 2.20 -24.62
N GLU A 337 28.40 2.25 -24.01
CA GLU A 337 28.65 1.75 -22.65
C GLU A 337 28.32 2.80 -21.55
N ASP A 338 27.83 3.99 -21.94
CA ASP A 338 27.51 5.06 -21.01
C ASP A 338 26.39 4.66 -20.05
N SER A 339 26.44 5.19 -18.82
CA SER A 339 25.44 4.90 -17.80
C SER A 339 24.05 5.34 -18.27
N PRO A 340 23.10 4.42 -18.48
CA PRO A 340 21.76 4.79 -18.90
C PRO A 340 20.97 5.47 -17.79
N TYR A 341 21.44 5.46 -16.54
CA TYR A 341 20.77 6.19 -15.46
C TYR A 341 20.99 7.72 -15.48
N THR A 342 21.55 8.25 -16.58
CA THR A 342 21.73 9.70 -16.74
C THR A 342 20.40 10.34 -17.12
N TYR A 343 19.93 11.25 -16.27
CA TYR A 343 18.68 11.99 -16.46
C TYR A 343 18.80 12.93 -17.66
N GLN A 344 17.75 12.99 -18.47
CA GLN A 344 17.66 13.74 -19.70
C GLN A 344 16.53 14.77 -19.66
N LEU A 345 16.72 15.81 -20.45
CA LEU A 345 15.69 16.76 -20.82
C LEU A 345 15.77 16.91 -22.34
N LYS A 346 14.75 16.44 -23.05
CA LYS A 346 14.70 16.48 -24.52
C LYS A 346 13.43 17.19 -24.97
N THR A 347 13.57 17.92 -26.07
CA THR A 347 12.46 18.64 -26.69
C THR A 347 12.47 18.45 -28.20
N GLY A 348 11.33 18.24 -28.85
CA GLY A 348 11.22 18.37 -30.31
C GLY A 348 11.05 19.83 -30.74
N ASP A 349 11.18 20.07 -32.04
CA ASP A 349 11.14 21.41 -32.66
C ASP A 349 10.12 21.44 -33.80
N ASN A 350 8.91 21.86 -33.48
CA ASN A 350 7.82 22.09 -34.44
C ASN A 350 7.96 23.34 -35.32
N SER A 351 9.09 24.07 -35.36
CA SER A 351 9.22 25.23 -36.28
C SER A 351 8.92 24.92 -37.74
N ARG A 352 9.06 23.65 -38.13
CA ARG A 352 8.82 23.17 -39.49
C ARG A 352 7.64 22.20 -39.59
N GLY A 353 6.90 22.00 -38.51
CA GLY A 353 5.84 20.98 -38.41
C GLY A 353 6.40 19.56 -38.54
N GLU A 354 7.60 19.32 -38.02
CA GLU A 354 8.23 18.00 -37.99
C GLU A 354 7.94 17.32 -36.66
N SER A 355 7.28 16.16 -36.69
CA SER A 355 7.05 15.32 -35.51
C SER A 355 8.35 14.85 -34.87
N ALA A 356 8.37 14.81 -33.55
CA ALA A 356 9.45 14.31 -32.73
C ALA A 356 9.32 12.81 -32.45
N ASP A 357 10.46 12.11 -32.42
CA ASP A 357 10.58 10.74 -31.90
C ASP A 357 11.62 10.75 -30.77
N LEU A 358 11.13 10.91 -29.53
CA LEU A 358 11.95 11.15 -28.35
C LEU A 358 12.00 9.91 -27.47
N HIS A 359 13.22 9.55 -27.05
CA HIS A 359 13.48 8.40 -26.19
C HIS A 359 14.28 8.85 -24.98
N GLY A 360 13.78 8.59 -23.78
CA GLY A 360 14.53 8.69 -22.54
C GLY A 360 15.59 7.59 -22.41
N ASN A 361 16.16 7.47 -21.22
CA ASN A 361 17.20 6.52 -20.85
C ASN A 361 16.69 5.51 -19.81
N MET A 362 17.28 5.43 -18.62
CA MET A 362 16.83 4.59 -17.50
C MET A 362 16.74 5.40 -16.20
N GLY A 363 16.80 6.72 -16.33
CA GLY A 363 16.82 7.66 -15.23
C GLY A 363 15.49 8.42 -15.18
N LYS A 364 15.42 9.49 -14.38
CA LYS A 364 14.24 10.36 -14.40
C LYS A 364 14.36 11.37 -15.53
N ASP A 365 13.70 11.10 -16.63
CA ASP A 365 13.76 11.85 -17.86
C ASP A 365 12.54 12.78 -18.03
N VAL A 366 12.76 13.89 -18.72
CA VAL A 366 11.68 14.80 -19.11
C VAL A 366 11.71 14.94 -20.62
N LEU A 367 10.63 14.54 -21.27
CA LEU A 367 10.45 14.62 -22.72
C LEU A 367 9.31 15.60 -23.01
N ILE A 368 9.54 16.52 -23.94
CA ILE A 368 8.54 17.49 -24.39
C ILE A 368 8.47 17.37 -25.91
N GLY A 369 7.35 16.96 -26.48
CA GLY A 369 7.25 16.75 -27.92
C GLY A 369 7.55 18.02 -28.69
N ASP A 370 7.07 19.16 -28.18
CA ASP A 370 7.28 20.45 -28.84
C ASP A 370 7.84 21.57 -27.97
N ASN A 371 8.46 22.55 -28.64
CA ASN A 371 9.03 23.71 -27.95
C ASN A 371 8.56 25.08 -28.43
N GLN A 372 7.79 25.19 -29.54
CA GLN A 372 7.25 26.47 -30.03
C GLN A 372 5.74 26.57 -29.90
N ASN A 373 5.29 27.60 -29.19
CA ASN A 373 3.86 27.97 -29.06
C ASN A 373 3.45 29.02 -30.09
N SER A 374 4.37 29.90 -30.48
CA SER A 374 4.09 30.95 -31.45
C SER A 374 5.30 31.30 -32.30
N ALA A 375 5.05 31.91 -33.45
CA ALA A 375 6.08 32.39 -34.34
C ALA A 375 5.72 33.78 -34.87
N GLU A 376 6.73 34.54 -35.26
CA GLU A 376 6.59 35.87 -35.80
C GLU A 376 6.95 35.87 -37.29
N ILE A 377 6.10 36.48 -38.11
CA ILE A 377 6.41 36.79 -39.51
C ILE A 377 6.25 38.29 -39.74
N GLU A 378 7.21 38.88 -40.47
CA GLU A 378 7.11 40.28 -40.90
C GLU A 378 6.50 40.35 -42.30
N ILE A 379 5.32 40.97 -42.42
CA ILE A 379 4.66 41.22 -43.69
C ILE A 379 4.56 42.73 -43.89
N ASN A 380 5.25 43.25 -44.92
CA ASN A 380 5.27 44.68 -45.26
C ASN A 380 5.72 45.63 -44.11
N GLY A 381 6.61 45.17 -43.22
CA GLY A 381 7.06 45.96 -42.07
C GLY A 381 6.20 45.82 -40.82
N GLU A 382 5.13 45.02 -40.87
CA GLU A 382 4.27 44.71 -39.73
C GLU A 382 4.57 43.31 -39.20
N LYS A 383 4.78 43.22 -37.88
CA LYS A 383 5.01 41.95 -37.18
C LYS A 383 3.67 41.27 -36.92
N ILE A 384 3.51 40.07 -37.44
CA ILE A 384 2.35 39.22 -37.20
C ILE A 384 2.81 38.04 -36.36
N ILE A 385 2.24 37.90 -35.17
CA ILE A 385 2.43 36.74 -34.29
C ILE A 385 1.30 35.76 -34.58
N TYR A 386 1.65 34.50 -34.85
CA TYR A 386 0.71 33.42 -35.07
C TYR A 386 1.04 32.23 -34.18
N THR A 387 0.02 31.47 -33.78
CA THR A 387 0.19 30.23 -33.02
C THR A 387 0.82 29.16 -33.91
N VAL A 388 1.83 28.46 -33.39
CA VAL A 388 2.42 27.30 -34.04
C VAL A 388 1.66 26.07 -33.54
N GLN A 389 1.18 25.25 -34.47
CA GLN A 389 0.50 24.01 -34.12
C GLN A 389 1.53 23.00 -33.60
N ALA A 390 1.18 22.26 -32.56
CA ALA A 390 1.97 21.12 -32.13
C ALA A 390 1.87 19.97 -33.15
N THR A 391 2.83 19.05 -33.13
CA THR A 391 2.94 17.94 -34.09
C THR A 391 2.57 16.61 -33.46
N ASP A 392 2.26 15.61 -34.30
CA ASP A 392 1.93 14.26 -33.83
C ASP A 392 3.23 13.54 -33.40
N ASP A 393 3.57 13.53 -32.12
CA ASP A 393 4.85 13.09 -31.61
C ASP A 393 4.83 11.67 -31.03
N THR A 394 6.01 11.04 -30.94
CA THR A 394 6.19 9.75 -30.26
C THR A 394 7.23 9.89 -29.17
N LEU A 395 6.80 9.70 -27.92
CA LEU A 395 7.64 9.82 -26.74
C LEU A 395 7.71 8.47 -26.02
N SER A 396 8.90 8.03 -25.66
CA SER A 396 9.12 6.80 -24.88
C SER A 396 10.08 7.09 -23.72
N GLY A 397 9.56 7.11 -22.50
CA GLY A 397 10.31 7.36 -21.26
C GLY A 397 11.42 6.33 -21.07
N ASN A 398 11.07 5.06 -21.29
CA ASN A 398 11.86 3.87 -20.97
C ASN A 398 11.81 3.63 -19.45
N ASN A 399 12.95 3.39 -18.81
CA ASN A 399 12.92 3.05 -17.39
C ASN A 399 13.16 4.31 -16.55
N GLY A 400 12.60 4.35 -15.35
CA GLY A 400 12.69 5.50 -14.46
C GLY A 400 11.35 6.19 -14.34
N ASN A 401 11.28 7.17 -13.44
CA ASN A 401 10.05 7.95 -13.25
C ASN A 401 10.15 9.18 -14.14
N ASP A 402 9.44 9.16 -15.25
CA ASP A 402 9.55 10.12 -16.32
C ASP A 402 8.36 11.08 -16.36
N ILE A 403 8.58 12.22 -17.02
CA ILE A 403 7.52 13.20 -17.30
C ILE A 403 7.50 13.45 -18.80
N LEU A 404 6.39 13.07 -19.43
CA LEU A 404 6.18 13.14 -20.86
C LEU A 404 5.09 14.17 -21.16
N PHE A 405 5.45 15.24 -21.85
CA PHE A 405 4.52 16.18 -22.46
C PHE A 405 4.46 15.85 -23.95
N GLY A 406 3.32 15.39 -24.46
CA GLY A 406 3.10 15.13 -25.88
C GLY A 406 3.24 16.42 -26.67
N ASP A 407 2.51 17.43 -26.24
CA ASP A 407 2.56 18.77 -26.80
C ASP A 407 3.67 19.67 -26.20
N ASN A 408 3.52 20.98 -26.45
CA ASN A 408 4.26 22.03 -25.78
C ASN A 408 3.91 22.19 -24.29
N ILE A 409 4.83 22.83 -23.57
CA ILE A 409 4.57 23.38 -22.23
C ILE A 409 4.07 24.85 -22.27
N SER A 410 3.54 25.33 -21.15
CA SER A 410 3.11 26.72 -20.98
C SER A 410 3.67 27.35 -19.71
N THR A 411 4.36 28.48 -19.82
CA THR A 411 4.84 29.25 -18.64
C THR A 411 3.80 30.23 -18.11
N ALA A 412 2.58 30.27 -18.68
CA ALA A 412 1.57 31.27 -18.35
C ALA A 412 1.15 31.23 -16.88
N ARG A 413 1.01 30.04 -16.30
CA ARG A 413 0.65 29.85 -14.87
C ARG A 413 1.78 30.20 -13.90
N LEU A 414 3.01 30.38 -14.41
CA LEU A 414 4.12 30.97 -13.65
C LEU A 414 4.07 32.51 -13.63
N GLY A 415 3.10 33.13 -14.33
CA GLY A 415 3.05 34.58 -14.50
C GLY A 415 4.20 35.11 -15.37
N PHE A 416 4.76 34.25 -16.23
CA PHE A 416 5.93 34.56 -17.04
C PHE A 416 5.65 34.42 -18.54
N THR A 417 6.11 35.40 -19.30
CA THR A 417 6.10 35.40 -20.77
C THR A 417 7.48 35.85 -21.24
N ALA A 418 8.10 35.10 -22.14
CA ALA A 418 9.41 35.46 -22.69
C ALA A 418 9.34 36.73 -23.57
N GLU A 419 10.47 37.43 -23.71
CA GLU A 419 10.56 38.65 -24.52
C GLU A 419 10.39 38.40 -26.03
N ASP A 420 10.73 37.20 -26.50
CA ASP A 420 10.58 36.74 -27.89
C ASP A 420 9.32 35.90 -28.12
N GLY A 421 8.59 35.51 -27.07
CA GLY A 421 7.23 34.97 -27.06
C GLY A 421 6.99 33.63 -27.77
N GLY A 422 7.94 33.15 -28.58
CA GLY A 422 7.72 32.06 -29.51
C GLY A 422 8.00 30.67 -28.95
N ASN A 423 9.11 30.51 -28.22
CA ASN A 423 9.58 29.21 -27.74
C ASN A 423 9.32 29.05 -26.23
N ALA A 424 8.38 28.19 -25.88
CA ALA A 424 7.93 27.99 -24.50
C ALA A 424 9.00 27.33 -23.62
N PHE A 425 9.81 26.45 -24.22
CA PHE A 425 10.93 25.84 -23.52
C PHE A 425 12.00 26.87 -23.17
N GLN A 426 12.35 27.76 -24.10
CA GLN A 426 13.31 28.83 -23.87
C GLN A 426 12.78 29.84 -22.84
N ALA A 427 11.48 30.13 -22.87
CA ALA A 427 10.82 30.91 -21.84
C ALA A 427 11.01 30.28 -20.45
N LEU A 428 10.81 28.96 -20.34
CA LEU A 428 11.06 28.24 -19.10
C LEU A 428 12.54 28.32 -18.68
N LYS A 429 13.49 28.11 -19.60
CA LYS A 429 14.93 28.25 -19.28
C LYS A 429 15.26 29.63 -18.71
N THR A 430 14.70 30.69 -19.29
CA THR A 430 14.88 32.07 -18.79
C THR A 430 14.22 32.28 -17.43
N TYR A 431 13.04 31.72 -17.20
CA TYR A 431 12.38 31.78 -15.89
C TYR A 431 13.23 31.09 -14.83
N VAL A 432 13.68 29.86 -15.08
CA VAL A 432 14.52 29.07 -14.16
C VAL A 432 15.86 29.78 -13.91
N GLU A 433 16.46 30.41 -14.91
CA GLU A 433 17.67 31.22 -14.71
C GLU A 433 17.43 32.41 -13.76
N LYS A 434 16.30 33.10 -13.90
CA LYS A 434 15.95 34.26 -13.06
C LYS A 434 15.64 33.84 -11.61
N GLU A 435 14.93 32.72 -11.42
CA GLU A 435 14.49 32.27 -10.10
C GLU A 435 15.53 31.40 -9.37
N LEU A 436 16.23 30.52 -10.08
CA LEU A 436 17.16 29.54 -9.52
C LEU A 436 18.63 29.82 -9.86
N GLY A 437 18.93 30.80 -10.72
CA GLY A 437 20.30 31.19 -11.06
C GLY A 437 21.03 30.25 -12.03
N SER A 438 20.32 29.32 -12.69
CA SER A 438 20.88 28.41 -13.68
C SER A 438 19.87 28.07 -14.78
N SER A 439 20.29 28.11 -16.04
CA SER A 439 19.53 27.63 -17.21
C SER A 439 20.02 26.26 -17.72
N SER A 440 20.82 25.55 -16.93
CA SER A 440 21.29 24.20 -17.29
C SER A 440 20.13 23.22 -17.41
N ASP A 441 20.24 22.24 -18.30
CA ASP A 441 19.18 21.24 -18.51
C ASP A 441 18.83 20.50 -17.21
N GLY A 442 19.82 20.22 -16.36
CA GLY A 442 19.58 19.61 -15.05
C GLY A 442 18.76 20.49 -14.09
N ALA A 443 18.98 21.81 -14.09
CA ALA A 443 18.22 22.76 -13.28
C ALA A 443 16.78 22.93 -13.79
N VAL A 444 16.63 23.01 -15.11
CA VAL A 444 15.32 23.13 -15.78
C VAL A 444 14.50 21.86 -15.56
N ARG A 445 15.11 20.69 -15.74
CA ARG A 445 14.50 19.38 -15.47
C ARG A 445 14.02 19.27 -14.02
N TYR A 446 14.87 19.61 -13.05
CA TYR A 446 14.48 19.63 -11.63
C TYR A 446 13.32 20.59 -11.35
N PHE A 447 13.32 21.75 -12.00
CA PHE A 447 12.20 22.67 -11.88
C PHE A 447 10.90 22.06 -12.42
N ILE A 448 10.94 21.36 -13.56
CA ILE A 448 9.80 20.65 -14.15
C ILE A 448 9.31 19.57 -13.20
N GLU A 449 10.20 18.71 -12.66
CA GLU A 449 9.83 17.66 -11.70
C GLU A 449 8.98 18.20 -10.53
N GLU A 450 9.36 19.36 -10.00
CA GLU A 450 8.69 19.97 -8.85
C GLU A 450 7.49 20.87 -9.23
N ASN A 451 7.28 21.18 -10.52
CA ASN A 451 6.31 22.19 -10.96
C ASN A 451 5.57 21.86 -12.27
N TRP A 452 5.60 20.62 -12.74
CA TRP A 452 5.02 20.21 -14.02
C TRP A 452 3.55 20.64 -14.19
N GLU A 453 2.78 20.65 -13.10
CA GLU A 453 1.37 21.06 -13.04
C GLU A 453 1.13 22.51 -13.51
N LYS A 454 2.13 23.37 -13.29
CA LYS A 454 2.12 24.78 -13.70
C LYS A 454 2.57 24.96 -15.15
N LEU A 455 3.07 23.90 -15.77
CA LEU A 455 3.59 23.88 -17.13
C LEU A 455 2.62 23.27 -18.13
N ILE A 456 1.48 22.72 -17.66
CA ILE A 456 0.44 22.17 -18.53
C ILE A 456 -0.07 23.26 -19.49
N ASP A 457 0.04 23.00 -20.78
CA ASP A 457 -0.62 23.80 -21.80
C ASP A 457 -2.09 23.38 -21.94
N SER A 458 -2.96 24.37 -22.14
CA SER A 458 -4.42 24.20 -22.29
C SER A 458 -4.93 24.81 -23.60
N SER A 459 -4.00 25.09 -24.51
CA SER A 459 -4.26 25.60 -25.84
C SER A 459 -4.90 24.51 -26.71
N ARG A 460 -5.68 24.88 -27.73
CA ARG A 460 -6.44 23.92 -28.58
C ARG A 460 -5.70 23.56 -29.88
N ASN A 461 -4.38 23.66 -29.87
CA ASN A 461 -3.54 23.50 -31.06
C ASN A 461 -2.52 22.37 -30.91
N GLY A 462 -2.87 21.34 -30.15
CA GLY A 462 -2.01 20.19 -29.94
C GLY A 462 -2.02 19.18 -31.09
N GLY A 463 -1.14 18.18 -30.99
CA GLY A 463 -0.96 17.06 -31.90
C GLY A 463 -1.63 15.77 -31.39
N ASN A 464 -1.66 14.72 -32.21
CA ASN A 464 -2.12 13.40 -31.77
C ASN A 464 -0.91 12.54 -31.41
N ASP A 465 -0.60 12.49 -30.13
CA ASP A 465 0.68 11.96 -29.67
C ASP A 465 0.60 10.49 -29.28
N PHE A 466 1.76 9.83 -29.27
CA PHE A 466 1.90 8.50 -28.68
C PHE A 466 2.95 8.51 -27.56
N LEU A 467 2.47 8.47 -26.32
CA LEU A 467 3.30 8.49 -25.12
C LEU A 467 3.38 7.10 -24.52
N ARG A 468 4.61 6.66 -24.26
CA ARG A 468 4.93 5.45 -23.51
C ARG A 468 5.78 5.81 -22.30
N GLY A 469 5.26 5.69 -21.09
CA GLY A 469 6.09 5.79 -19.88
C GLY A 469 7.11 4.67 -19.85
N GLU A 470 6.62 3.45 -20.11
CA GLU A 470 7.32 2.17 -20.01
C GLU A 470 7.47 1.72 -18.56
N ALA A 471 8.55 1.98 -17.84
CA ALA A 471 8.74 1.40 -16.53
C ALA A 471 9.18 2.39 -15.46
N GLY A 472 8.30 2.68 -14.52
CA GLY A 472 8.49 3.56 -13.39
C GLY A 472 7.19 4.27 -13.06
N ASN A 473 7.21 5.22 -12.12
CA ASN A 473 5.99 5.99 -11.85
C ASN A 473 5.99 7.22 -12.75
N ASP A 474 5.34 7.12 -13.89
CA ASP A 474 5.42 8.13 -14.95
C ASP A 474 4.27 9.13 -14.91
N ILE A 475 4.52 10.33 -15.42
CA ILE A 475 3.51 11.37 -15.62
C ILE A 475 3.36 11.59 -17.11
N LEU A 476 2.19 11.23 -17.64
CA LEU A 476 1.86 11.33 -19.07
C LEU A 476 0.85 12.46 -19.26
N ILE A 477 1.28 13.52 -19.94
CA ILE A 477 0.45 14.65 -20.34
C ILE A 477 0.39 14.61 -21.86
N GLY A 478 -0.70 14.10 -22.45
CA GLY A 478 -0.89 14.12 -23.90
C GLY A 478 -0.98 15.56 -24.41
N GLY A 479 -2.03 16.24 -23.99
CA GLY A 479 -2.22 17.66 -24.28
C GLY A 479 -3.59 17.88 -24.89
N SER A 480 -3.64 18.52 -26.06
CA SER A 480 -4.87 18.60 -26.86
C SER A 480 -4.73 17.86 -28.17
N GLY A 481 -5.59 16.90 -28.45
CA GLY A 481 -5.50 16.06 -29.63
C GLY A 481 -6.02 14.68 -29.30
N ASP A 482 -6.06 13.77 -30.27
CA ASP A 482 -6.50 12.41 -30.01
C ASP A 482 -5.28 11.55 -29.62
N ASP A 483 -4.89 11.61 -28.33
CA ASP A 483 -3.65 11.02 -27.86
C ASP A 483 -3.76 9.53 -27.55
N LYS A 484 -2.62 8.84 -27.59
CA LYS A 484 -2.46 7.46 -27.13
C LYS A 484 -1.46 7.42 -25.99
N LEU A 485 -1.94 7.02 -24.82
CA LEU A 485 -1.16 7.02 -23.59
C LEU A 485 -1.00 5.60 -23.07
N HIS A 486 0.23 5.19 -22.83
CA HIS A 486 0.56 3.91 -22.23
C HIS A 486 1.59 4.15 -21.13
N GLY A 487 1.13 4.30 -19.89
CA GLY A 487 2.01 4.48 -18.73
C GLY A 487 2.99 3.32 -18.62
N GLY A 488 2.45 2.10 -18.76
CA GLY A 488 3.24 0.90 -18.72
C GLY A 488 3.24 0.32 -17.31
N GLN A 489 4.38 0.31 -16.65
CA GLN A 489 4.60 -0.34 -15.36
C GLN A 489 4.88 0.68 -14.30
N GLY A 490 4.28 0.53 -13.12
CA GLY A 490 4.47 1.43 -12.00
C GLY A 490 3.16 2.08 -11.63
N LYS A 491 3.23 3.20 -10.92
CA LYS A 491 2.07 4.01 -10.55
C LYS A 491 2.03 5.23 -11.46
N ASP A 492 1.33 5.09 -12.58
CA ASP A 492 1.33 6.10 -13.61
C ASP A 492 0.22 7.12 -13.40
N SER A 493 0.51 8.36 -13.78
CA SER A 493 -0.41 9.49 -13.69
C SER A 493 -0.71 9.98 -15.11
N TYR A 494 -1.96 9.79 -15.54
CA TYR A 494 -2.45 10.26 -16.82
C TYR A 494 -3.17 11.58 -16.61
N VAL A 495 -2.63 12.65 -17.16
CA VAL A 495 -3.04 14.02 -16.85
C VAL A 495 -3.93 14.58 -17.94
N PHE A 496 -5.10 15.08 -17.55
CA PHE A 496 -6.08 15.69 -18.45
C PHE A 496 -6.48 17.08 -17.96
N VAL A 497 -6.59 18.02 -18.89
CA VAL A 497 -7.17 19.33 -18.61
C VAL A 497 -8.69 19.24 -18.73
N THR A 498 -9.38 19.34 -17.59
CA THR A 498 -10.82 19.02 -17.47
C THR A 498 -11.71 19.85 -18.39
N ASN A 499 -11.35 21.12 -18.57
CA ASN A 499 -12.14 22.15 -19.23
C ASN A 499 -11.49 22.69 -20.52
N SER A 500 -10.55 21.94 -21.09
CA SER A 500 -10.06 22.16 -22.46
C SER A 500 -10.72 21.19 -23.44
N ASP A 501 -10.47 21.39 -24.72
CA ASP A 501 -10.80 20.43 -25.78
C ASP A 501 -9.60 19.48 -25.91
N SER A 502 -9.34 18.70 -24.86
CA SER A 502 -8.17 17.80 -24.77
C SER A 502 -8.22 16.72 -25.84
N GLY A 503 -9.41 16.40 -26.38
CA GLY A 503 -9.60 15.49 -27.50
C GLY A 503 -10.15 14.13 -27.11
N GLN A 504 -10.00 13.15 -28.00
CA GLN A 504 -10.47 11.77 -27.84
C GLN A 504 -9.30 10.84 -27.56
N ASP A 505 -8.85 10.87 -26.32
CA ASP A 505 -7.68 10.15 -25.86
C ASP A 505 -7.95 8.65 -25.67
N THR A 506 -6.91 7.86 -25.84
CA THR A 506 -6.92 6.41 -25.60
C THR A 506 -5.83 6.04 -24.61
N ILE A 507 -6.22 5.47 -23.47
CA ILE A 507 -5.30 4.86 -22.51
C ILE A 507 -5.23 3.36 -22.77
N ILE A 508 -4.02 2.84 -22.93
CA ILE A 508 -3.74 1.42 -23.16
C ILE A 508 -3.33 0.78 -21.84
N ASN A 509 -3.96 -0.34 -21.48
CA ASN A 509 -3.64 -1.20 -20.33
C ASN A 509 -3.66 -0.50 -18.95
N PHE A 510 -4.55 0.48 -18.74
CA PHE A 510 -4.68 1.18 -17.46
C PHE A 510 -4.85 0.23 -16.26
N ASN A 511 -4.03 0.43 -15.23
CA ASN A 511 -4.07 -0.36 -14.01
C ASN A 511 -4.82 0.36 -12.89
N PHE A 512 -6.10 0.02 -12.69
CA PHE A 512 -6.94 0.57 -11.62
C PHE A 512 -6.43 0.34 -10.19
N GLU A 513 -5.42 -0.51 -9.95
CA GLU A 513 -4.82 -0.72 -8.63
C GLU A 513 -3.65 0.24 -8.32
N GLN A 514 -3.05 0.86 -9.33
CA GLN A 514 -1.79 1.60 -9.22
C GLN A 514 -1.86 2.98 -9.88
N ASP A 515 -2.48 3.05 -11.05
CA ASP A 515 -2.53 4.24 -11.89
C ASP A 515 -3.61 5.21 -11.43
N LYS A 516 -3.45 6.45 -11.85
CA LYS A 516 -4.36 7.54 -11.54
C LYS A 516 -4.71 8.35 -12.77
N LEU A 517 -5.95 8.84 -12.79
CA LEU A 517 -6.36 9.90 -13.70
C LEU A 517 -6.25 11.23 -12.96
N VAL A 518 -5.36 12.10 -13.41
CA VAL A 518 -5.12 13.39 -12.79
C VAL A 518 -5.82 14.47 -13.60
N PHE A 519 -6.77 15.16 -12.99
CA PHE A 519 -7.53 16.23 -13.64
C PHE A 519 -7.15 17.59 -13.07
N THR A 520 -7.09 18.61 -13.92
CA THR A 520 -6.82 20.00 -13.46
C THR A 520 -7.95 20.54 -12.57
N GLU A 521 -9.16 20.02 -12.73
CA GLU A 521 -10.33 20.32 -11.91
C GLU A 521 -11.17 19.04 -11.71
N LEU A 522 -11.83 18.89 -10.55
CA LEU A 522 -12.64 17.71 -10.23
C LEU A 522 -13.73 17.46 -11.29
N LEU A 523 -13.86 16.21 -11.75
CA LEU A 523 -14.96 15.79 -12.61
C LEU A 523 -16.27 15.77 -11.82
N ASP A 524 -17.03 16.86 -11.94
CA ASP A 524 -18.37 17.04 -11.40
C ASP A 524 -19.45 16.59 -12.42
N PRO A 525 -20.29 15.58 -12.12
CA PRO A 525 -21.36 15.12 -13.00
C PRO A 525 -22.34 16.21 -13.46
N GLU A 526 -22.59 17.22 -12.62
CA GLU A 526 -23.54 18.30 -12.95
C GLU A 526 -22.94 19.33 -13.90
N LYS A 527 -21.62 19.54 -13.86
CA LYS A 527 -20.92 20.54 -14.69
C LYS A 527 -20.37 19.98 -15.98
N HIS A 528 -19.92 18.73 -15.95
CA HIS A 528 -19.15 18.11 -17.03
C HIS A 528 -19.95 17.08 -17.83
N ALA A 529 -21.26 16.96 -17.59
CA ALA A 529 -22.16 16.05 -18.31
C ALA A 529 -21.53 14.66 -18.54
N LEU A 530 -21.06 14.05 -17.43
CA LEU A 530 -20.29 12.80 -17.47
C LEU A 530 -21.14 11.64 -18.00
N GLU A 531 -20.57 10.87 -18.92
CA GLU A 531 -21.19 9.66 -19.45
C GLU A 531 -20.15 8.53 -19.57
N TRP A 532 -20.47 7.35 -19.02
CA TRP A 532 -19.67 6.14 -19.17
C TRP A 532 -20.34 5.19 -20.16
N ASP A 533 -19.73 5.03 -21.33
CA ASP A 533 -20.09 3.98 -22.29
C ASP A 533 -19.36 2.68 -21.92
N GLN A 534 -20.04 1.84 -21.13
CA GLN A 534 -19.49 0.56 -20.68
C GLN A 534 -19.21 -0.42 -21.82
N HIS A 535 -19.90 -0.33 -22.97
CA HIS A 535 -19.70 -1.26 -24.08
C HIS A 535 -18.38 -0.98 -24.81
N ASN A 536 -18.08 0.30 -25.01
CA ASN A 536 -16.88 0.74 -25.70
C ASN A 536 -15.74 1.13 -24.73
N GLN A 537 -16.01 1.11 -23.42
CA GLN A 537 -15.10 1.52 -22.35
C GLN A 537 -14.62 2.97 -22.51
N ILE A 538 -15.56 3.89 -22.75
CA ILE A 538 -15.28 5.31 -23.01
C ILE A 538 -15.93 6.18 -21.94
N LEU A 539 -15.12 7.00 -21.27
CA LEU A 539 -15.60 8.09 -20.42
C LEU A 539 -15.71 9.35 -21.28
N HIS A 540 -16.91 9.90 -21.39
CA HIS A 540 -17.16 11.20 -22.01
C HIS A 540 -17.36 12.27 -20.94
N PHE A 541 -16.78 13.45 -21.16
CA PHE A 541 -17.01 14.62 -20.34
C PHE A 541 -16.97 15.89 -21.19
N THR A 542 -18.01 16.71 -21.05
CA THR A 542 -18.26 17.87 -21.92
C THR A 542 -18.76 19.04 -21.11
N GLY A 543 -18.51 20.25 -21.58
CA GLY A 543 -18.95 21.43 -20.85
C GLY A 543 -18.75 22.70 -21.64
N THR A 544 -18.73 23.83 -20.94
CA THR A 544 -18.49 25.15 -21.54
C THR A 544 -17.59 25.97 -20.62
N GLN A 545 -16.49 26.47 -21.18
CA GLN A 545 -15.53 27.35 -20.49
C GLN A 545 -15.34 28.60 -21.35
N ASP A 546 -15.42 29.78 -20.73
CA ASP A 546 -15.25 31.09 -21.39
C ASP A 546 -16.09 31.29 -22.68
N GLY A 547 -17.28 30.68 -22.71
CA GLY A 547 -18.22 30.76 -23.84
C GLY A 547 -17.95 29.77 -24.97
N TYR A 548 -16.96 28.88 -24.83
CA TYR A 548 -16.66 27.81 -25.78
C TYR A 548 -17.04 26.46 -25.20
N ALA A 549 -17.76 25.65 -25.98
CA ALA A 549 -17.96 24.26 -25.65
C ALA A 549 -16.64 23.48 -25.78
N TYR A 550 -16.49 22.45 -24.97
CA TYR A 550 -15.42 21.44 -25.09
C TYR A 550 -16.03 20.05 -25.02
N GLN A 551 -15.41 19.09 -25.71
CA GLN A 551 -15.83 17.71 -25.73
C GLN A 551 -14.64 16.77 -25.62
N ASN A 552 -14.49 16.14 -24.46
CA ASN A 552 -13.39 15.22 -24.20
C ASN A 552 -13.90 13.80 -24.06
N SER A 553 -13.05 12.85 -24.40
CA SER A 553 -13.29 11.46 -24.04
C SER A 553 -12.01 10.71 -23.77
N ILE A 554 -12.06 9.78 -22.83
CA ILE A 554 -10.98 8.83 -22.56
C ILE A 554 -11.50 7.43 -22.83
N LYS A 555 -10.94 6.79 -23.85
CA LYS A 555 -11.15 5.37 -24.13
C LYS A 555 -10.12 4.55 -23.39
N PHE A 556 -10.57 3.50 -22.71
CA PHE A 556 -9.68 2.54 -22.05
C PHE A 556 -9.60 1.26 -22.90
N GLU A 557 -8.40 0.90 -23.34
CA GLU A 557 -8.12 -0.37 -24.02
C GLU A 557 -7.41 -1.34 -23.07
N GLY A 558 -7.78 -2.62 -23.12
CA GLY A 558 -7.11 -3.66 -22.30
C GLY A 558 -7.56 -3.74 -20.84
N ILE A 559 -8.59 -2.98 -20.43
CA ILE A 559 -9.15 -3.04 -19.08
C ILE A 559 -10.26 -4.11 -18.94
N LYS A 560 -10.61 -4.48 -17.70
CA LYS A 560 -11.68 -5.46 -17.44
C LYS A 560 -13.04 -4.92 -17.90
N SER A 561 -13.94 -5.82 -18.29
CA SER A 561 -15.26 -5.45 -18.83
C SER A 561 -16.29 -5.05 -17.75
N ASP A 562 -15.99 -5.26 -16.48
CA ASP A 562 -16.87 -5.02 -15.34
C ASP A 562 -16.63 -3.67 -14.64
N ILE A 563 -15.83 -2.79 -15.24
CA ILE A 563 -15.57 -1.45 -14.71
C ILE A 563 -16.81 -0.55 -14.82
N GLU A 564 -17.17 0.08 -13.69
CA GLU A 564 -18.26 1.05 -13.59
C GLU A 564 -17.72 2.49 -13.47
N LEU A 565 -18.59 3.48 -13.71
CA LEU A 565 -18.22 4.90 -13.59
C LEU A 565 -17.67 5.25 -12.21
N ASP A 566 -18.25 4.68 -11.14
CA ASP A 566 -17.78 4.90 -9.77
C ASP A 566 -16.34 4.43 -9.56
N ASP A 567 -15.88 3.39 -10.27
CA ASP A 567 -14.51 2.92 -10.17
C ASP A 567 -13.53 3.88 -10.84
N ILE A 568 -13.93 4.49 -11.96
CA ILE A 568 -13.17 5.54 -12.64
C ILE A 568 -13.10 6.80 -11.76
N LEU A 569 -14.21 7.19 -11.14
CA LEU A 569 -14.26 8.38 -10.29
C LEU A 569 -13.50 8.19 -8.96
N LYS A 570 -13.28 6.96 -8.49
CA LYS A 570 -12.46 6.69 -7.29
C LYS A 570 -10.96 6.85 -7.54
N ILE A 571 -10.50 6.58 -8.76
CA ILE A 571 -9.07 6.67 -9.13
C ILE A 571 -8.69 8.07 -9.64
N GLN A 572 -9.64 9.01 -9.65
CA GLN A 572 -9.37 10.39 -9.99
C GLN A 572 -8.56 11.10 -8.89
N GLU A 573 -7.62 11.92 -9.31
CA GLU A 573 -6.91 12.89 -8.48
C GLU A 573 -7.09 14.28 -9.09
N VAL A 574 -7.10 15.32 -8.26
CA VAL A 574 -7.27 16.70 -8.71
C VAL A 574 -6.01 17.49 -8.37
N LEU A 575 -5.50 18.26 -9.33
CA LEU A 575 -4.38 19.16 -9.10
C LEU A 575 -4.80 20.33 -8.19
N GLY A 576 -4.32 20.34 -6.95
CA GLY A 576 -4.56 21.39 -5.95
C GLY A 576 -5.23 20.87 -4.69
#